data_AF-A0A957VKT2-F1
#
_entry.id   AF-A0A957VKT2-F1
#
_cell.length_a   1.000
_cell.length_b   1.000
_cell.length_c   1.000
_cell.angle_alpha   90.00
_cell.angle_beta   90.00
_cell.angle_gamma   90.00
#
_symmetry.space_group_name_H-M   'P 1'
#
loop_
_entity.id
_entity.type
_entity.pdbx_description
1 polymer ?
#
loop_
_entity_poly.entity_id
_entity_poly.type
_entity_poly.pdbx_seq_one_letter_code
_entity_poly.pdbx_strand_id
1 'polypeptide(L)'
;MRNSDPFSDLIRSIEENLQREGDDWIPPDDQPPREPRTPQPGGGRRWLWILIPLLIFLFFNRILGFFTDYIWYDSLGFASVFTTRVYASFGLFVTAALVFWLFLAVNVWLARRMEPYGLVDTPLQQVADAFGVSVTKVILIAGGILALLLGLSASSNWETLLLFLNQTDFGKMDPIFTRDASFFVFSLPVWEALRGWLTFMVLATLAATAVVYGVGMRGWRIRTRVLVHLSVLGALVLLLIAWQYRLDAFQLVYSARGAVFGAGYTDVHAQLPAYNVLFFITLIAAVLLVVSAYLRGAWRAIVVVLVVWAGVAVVAGNVYPGLVQRFQVSPNELTLERPYIEHNIAFTRYAFDLDDIQVRD
;
A
#
# COMPACT_ATOMS: atom_id res chain seq x y z
N MET A 1 -20.82 92.15 5.96
CA MET A 1 -21.32 90.91 6.58
C MET A 1 -22.22 90.20 5.58
N ARG A 2 -21.73 89.15 4.91
CA ARG A 2 -22.54 88.29 4.04
C ARG A 2 -22.89 87.07 4.87
N ASN A 3 -24.17 86.92 5.19
CA ASN A 3 -24.71 85.82 5.97
C ASN A 3 -24.74 84.58 5.06
N SER A 4 -23.72 83.73 5.13
CA SER A 4 -23.71 82.44 4.44
C SER A 4 -24.56 81.48 5.26
N ASP A 5 -25.78 81.22 4.78
CA ASP A 5 -26.66 80.21 5.35
C ASP A 5 -25.95 78.84 5.31
N PRO A 6 -25.65 78.22 6.46
CA PRO A 6 -24.89 76.97 6.53
C PRO A 6 -25.59 75.79 5.85
N PHE A 7 -26.88 75.92 5.51
CA PHE A 7 -27.62 74.88 4.81
C PHE A 7 -27.64 75.03 3.29
N SER A 8 -27.18 76.16 2.75
CA SER A 8 -27.21 76.42 1.30
C SER A 8 -26.33 75.46 0.49
N ASP A 9 -25.15 75.10 1.02
CA ASP A 9 -24.26 74.12 0.39
C ASP A 9 -24.81 72.69 0.50
N LEU A 10 -25.52 72.39 1.59
CA LEU A 10 -26.17 71.09 1.77
C LEU A 10 -27.30 70.90 0.76
N ILE A 11 -28.17 71.91 0.60
CA ILE A 11 -29.26 71.86 -0.37
C ILE A 11 -28.70 71.77 -1.79
N ARG A 12 -27.67 72.54 -2.12
CA ARG A 12 -27.03 72.47 -3.45
C ARG A 12 -26.41 71.10 -3.72
N SER A 13 -25.76 70.49 -2.74
CA SER A 13 -25.18 69.14 -2.91
C SER A 13 -26.22 68.03 -3.01
N ILE A 14 -27.36 68.18 -2.33
CA ILE A 14 -28.50 67.25 -2.49
C ILE A 14 -29.13 67.42 -3.88
N GLU A 15 -29.29 68.65 -4.35
CA GLU A 15 -29.87 68.93 -5.67
C GLU A 15 -28.96 68.47 -6.81
N GLU A 16 -27.64 68.66 -6.69
CA GLU A 16 -26.65 68.10 -7.62
C GLU A 16 -26.66 66.56 -7.62
N ASN A 17 -26.76 65.92 -6.45
CA ASN A 17 -26.82 64.46 -6.38
C ASN A 17 -28.12 63.89 -6.95
N LEU A 18 -29.26 64.55 -6.72
CA LEU A 18 -30.55 64.11 -7.26
C LEU A 18 -30.64 64.30 -8.78
N GLN A 19 -30.05 65.36 -9.33
CA GLN A 19 -29.93 65.53 -10.78
C GLN A 19 -29.00 64.49 -11.40
N ARG A 20 -27.91 64.15 -10.72
CA ARG A 20 -26.94 63.14 -11.18
C ARG A 20 -27.50 61.72 -11.15
N GLU A 21 -28.31 61.39 -10.15
CA GLU A 21 -29.00 60.09 -10.09
C GLU A 21 -30.21 60.03 -11.04
N GLY A 22 -30.88 61.15 -11.33
CA GLY A 22 -32.02 61.21 -12.24
C GLY A 22 -31.67 60.93 -13.71
N ASP A 23 -30.49 61.33 -14.17
CA ASP A 23 -30.02 61.07 -15.54
C ASP A 23 -29.51 59.63 -15.76
N ASP A 24 -29.03 58.97 -14.70
CA ASP A 24 -28.51 57.58 -14.74
C ASP A 24 -29.54 56.53 -14.22
N TRP A 25 -30.76 56.96 -13.86
CA TRP A 25 -31.80 56.06 -13.38
C TRP A 25 -32.46 55.28 -14.53
N ILE A 26 -32.15 53.99 -14.61
CA ILE A 26 -32.75 53.06 -15.57
C ILE A 26 -33.84 52.23 -14.84
N PRO A 27 -35.09 52.21 -15.34
CA PRO A 27 -36.15 51.35 -14.81
C PRO A 27 -35.70 49.88 -14.70
N PRO A 28 -36.16 49.10 -13.70
CA PRO A 28 -35.70 47.73 -13.48
C PRO A 28 -35.83 46.79 -14.69
N ASP A 29 -36.77 47.06 -15.59
CA ASP A 29 -37.03 46.25 -16.78
C ASP A 29 -36.07 46.54 -17.96
N ASP A 30 -35.37 47.67 -17.93
CA ASP A 30 -34.46 48.11 -19.00
C ASP A 30 -32.97 47.97 -18.63
N GLN A 31 -32.65 47.37 -17.48
CA GLN A 31 -31.26 47.08 -17.11
C GLN A 31 -30.71 45.98 -18.03
N PRO A 32 -29.59 46.23 -18.75
CA PRO A 32 -28.95 45.16 -19.52
C PRO A 32 -28.64 44.00 -18.55
N PRO A 33 -28.86 42.73 -18.96
CA PRO A 33 -28.62 41.59 -18.10
C PRO A 33 -27.21 41.70 -17.53
N ARG A 34 -27.07 41.77 -16.20
CA ARG A 34 -25.76 41.83 -15.56
C ARG A 34 -25.01 40.59 -16.01
N GLU A 35 -23.98 40.79 -16.85
CA GLU A 35 -23.09 39.70 -17.20
C GLU A 35 -22.58 39.08 -15.89
N PRO A 36 -22.75 37.76 -15.68
CA PRO A 36 -22.22 37.12 -14.49
C PRO A 36 -20.73 37.42 -14.47
N ARG A 37 -20.28 38.22 -13.49
CA ARG A 37 -18.86 38.48 -13.26
C ARG A 37 -18.19 37.14 -13.06
N THR A 38 -17.56 36.61 -14.11
CA THR A 38 -16.71 35.44 -13.99
C THR A 38 -15.63 35.81 -12.97
N PRO A 39 -15.47 35.07 -11.86
CA PRO A 39 -14.40 35.36 -10.92
C PRO A 39 -13.08 35.36 -11.69
N GLN A 40 -12.46 36.53 -11.84
CA GLN A 40 -11.12 36.63 -12.40
C GLN A 40 -10.21 35.77 -11.52
N PRO A 41 -9.45 34.80 -12.06
CA PRO A 41 -8.51 34.00 -11.27
C PRO A 41 -7.27 34.83 -10.92
N GLY A 42 -7.46 35.84 -10.07
CA GLY A 42 -6.41 36.71 -9.56
C GLY A 42 -5.76 36.10 -8.31
N GLY A 43 -4.56 35.52 -8.47
CA GLY A 43 -3.66 35.25 -7.35
C GLY A 43 -3.19 33.81 -7.11
N GLY A 44 -3.15 32.94 -8.13
CA GLY A 44 -2.80 31.51 -8.01
C GLY A 44 -1.42 31.13 -7.45
N ARG A 45 -0.59 32.09 -7.03
CA ARG A 45 0.73 31.85 -6.40
C ARG A 45 0.92 32.51 -5.03
N ARG A 46 -0.07 33.28 -4.52
CA ARG A 46 0.07 33.93 -3.20
C ARG A 46 0.17 32.92 -2.05
N TRP A 47 -0.44 31.75 -2.21
CA TRP A 47 -0.33 30.63 -1.25
C TRP A 47 1.10 30.09 -1.10
N LEU A 48 1.97 30.24 -2.11
CA LEU A 48 3.38 29.81 -2.02
C LEU A 48 4.16 30.60 -0.97
N TRP A 49 3.81 31.87 -0.74
CA TRP A 49 4.45 32.71 0.28
C TRP A 49 4.12 32.28 1.71
N ILE A 50 3.04 31.50 1.90
CA ILE A 50 2.69 30.89 3.19
C ILE A 50 3.23 29.46 3.25
N LEU A 51 3.07 28.71 2.15
CA LEU A 51 3.46 27.31 2.09
C LEU A 51 4.97 27.11 2.23
N ILE A 52 5.80 27.90 1.53
CA ILE A 52 7.26 27.71 1.55
C ILE A 52 7.82 27.95 2.96
N PRO A 53 7.53 29.08 3.65
CA PRO A 53 7.99 29.26 5.03
C PRO A 53 7.41 28.23 5.99
N LEU A 54 6.15 27.82 5.81
CA LEU A 54 5.54 26.77 6.62
C LEU A 54 6.27 25.43 6.46
N LEU A 55 6.57 25.03 5.23
CA LEU A 55 7.33 23.81 4.95
C LEU A 55 8.75 23.92 5.53
N ILE A 56 9.44 25.03 5.32
CA ILE A 56 10.77 25.24 5.91
C ILE A 56 10.70 25.12 7.43
N PHE A 57 9.72 25.75 8.08
CA PHE A 57 9.52 25.66 9.53
C PHE A 57 9.23 24.23 9.99
N LEU A 58 8.31 23.52 9.33
CA LEU A 58 7.96 22.13 9.65
C LEU A 58 9.14 21.16 9.47
N PHE A 59 9.98 21.40 8.46
CA PHE A 59 11.11 20.53 8.12
C PHE A 59 12.46 21.05 8.65
N PHE A 60 12.50 22.17 9.38
CA PHE A 60 13.73 22.84 9.79
C PHE A 60 14.68 21.91 10.56
N ASN A 61 14.16 21.25 11.60
CA ASN A 61 14.93 20.30 12.40
C ASN A 61 15.41 19.09 11.59
N ARG A 62 14.61 18.65 10.59
CA ARG A 62 14.98 17.53 9.72
C ARG A 62 16.11 17.92 8.78
N ILE A 63 16.08 19.15 8.26
CA ILE A 63 17.12 19.70 7.40
C ILE A 63 18.41 19.88 8.19
N LEU A 64 18.35 20.51 9.37
CA LEU A 64 19.52 20.67 10.24
C LEU A 64 20.14 19.32 10.61
N GLY A 65 19.33 18.36 11.07
CA GLY A 65 19.81 17.01 11.39
C GLY A 65 20.48 16.35 10.20
N PHE A 66 19.90 16.45 8.99
CA PHE A 66 20.50 15.89 7.78
C PHE A 66 21.89 16.47 7.47
N PHE A 67 22.06 17.79 7.57
CA PHE A 67 23.36 18.42 7.33
C PHE A 67 24.37 18.13 8.44
N THR A 68 23.94 18.13 9.71
CA THR A 68 24.79 17.78 10.84
C THR A 68 25.27 16.33 10.72
N ASP A 69 24.38 15.39 10.39
CA ASP A 69 24.73 13.99 10.17
C ASP A 69 25.72 13.87 9.00
N TYR A 70 25.46 14.54 7.87
CA TYR A 70 26.37 14.51 6.72
C TYR A 70 27.78 14.97 7.08
N ILE A 71 27.91 16.13 7.74
CA ILE A 71 29.22 16.67 8.17
C ILE A 71 29.89 15.72 9.17
N TRP A 72 29.12 15.11 10.07
CA TRP A 72 29.65 14.13 11.01
C TRP A 72 30.23 12.90 10.29
N TYR A 73 29.48 12.30 9.35
CA TYR A 73 29.97 11.18 8.53
C TYR A 73 31.20 11.55 7.70
N ASP A 74 31.22 12.75 7.12
CA ASP A 74 32.34 13.26 6.33
C ASP A 74 33.60 13.45 7.18
N SER A 75 33.47 13.98 8.40
CA SER A 75 34.60 14.16 9.31
C SER A 75 35.26 12.84 9.76
N LEU A 76 34.53 11.73 9.67
CA LEU A 76 35.03 10.38 9.93
C LEU A 76 35.51 9.65 8.66
N GLY A 77 35.43 10.28 7.48
CA GLY A 77 35.78 9.66 6.19
C GLY A 77 34.74 8.67 5.64
N PHE A 78 33.52 8.65 6.20
CA PHE A 78 32.43 7.73 5.83
C PHE A 78 31.30 8.41 5.06
N ALA A 79 31.56 9.53 4.37
CA ALA A 79 30.56 10.24 3.57
C ALA A 79 29.85 9.34 2.51
N SER A 80 30.57 8.36 1.96
CA SER A 80 30.03 7.38 1.01
C SER A 80 28.92 6.50 1.63
N VAL A 81 29.03 6.15 2.92
CA VAL A 81 28.02 5.35 3.63
C VAL A 81 26.72 6.13 3.78
N PHE A 82 26.83 7.40 4.20
CA PHE A 82 25.66 8.28 4.35
C PHE A 82 24.97 8.51 3.00
N THR A 83 25.72 8.85 1.96
CA THR A 83 25.16 9.09 0.62
C THR A 83 24.51 7.84 0.03
N THR A 84 25.14 6.67 0.19
CA THR A 84 24.56 5.38 -0.25
C THR A 84 23.23 5.10 0.44
N ARG A 85 23.15 5.28 1.77
CA ARG A 85 21.91 5.14 2.54
C ARG A 85 20.82 6.08 2.03
N VAL A 86 21.15 7.36 1.81
CA VAL A 86 20.21 8.38 1.35
C VAL A 86 19.70 8.06 -0.05
N TYR A 87 20.58 7.73 -1.00
CA TYR A 87 20.16 7.37 -2.36
C TYR A 87 19.33 6.09 -2.40
N ALA A 88 19.70 5.06 -1.63
CA ALA A 88 18.91 3.82 -1.56
C ALA A 88 17.51 4.08 -0.99
N SER A 89 17.42 4.82 0.12
CA SER A 89 16.14 5.18 0.74
C SER A 89 15.27 6.02 -0.18
N PHE A 90 15.85 7.05 -0.81
CA PHE A 90 15.14 7.94 -1.73
C PHE A 90 14.74 7.23 -3.03
N GLY A 91 15.62 6.39 -3.58
CA GLY A 91 15.33 5.57 -4.76
C GLY A 91 14.16 4.62 -4.51
N LEU A 92 14.16 3.91 -3.37
CA LEU A 92 13.04 3.07 -2.94
C LEU A 92 11.76 3.88 -2.75
N PHE A 93 11.84 5.04 -2.10
CA PHE A 93 10.70 5.94 -1.91
C PHE A 93 10.04 6.31 -3.23
N VAL A 94 10.84 6.85 -4.17
CA VAL A 94 10.34 7.34 -5.46
C VAL A 94 9.81 6.19 -6.30
N THR A 95 10.55 5.10 -6.42
CA THR A 95 10.15 3.94 -7.24
C THR A 95 8.85 3.32 -6.72
N ALA A 96 8.75 3.04 -5.42
CA ALA A 96 7.54 2.49 -4.84
C ALA A 96 6.34 3.46 -4.99
N ALA A 97 6.50 4.74 -4.64
CA ALA A 97 5.41 5.71 -4.78
C ALA A 97 4.93 5.83 -6.24
N LEU A 98 5.87 5.93 -7.20
CA LEU A 98 5.53 6.06 -8.61
C LEU A 98 4.85 4.80 -9.16
N VAL A 99 5.37 3.60 -8.87
CA VAL A 99 4.78 2.35 -9.36
C VAL A 99 3.36 2.18 -8.81
N PHE A 100 3.15 2.40 -7.50
CA PHE A 100 1.82 2.33 -6.90
C PHE A 100 0.86 3.33 -7.55
N TRP A 101 1.27 4.60 -7.66
CA TRP A 101 0.39 5.65 -8.17
C TRP A 101 0.03 5.42 -9.63
N LEU A 102 1.01 5.05 -10.46
CA LEU A 102 0.80 4.73 -11.87
C LEU A 102 -0.16 3.54 -12.00
N PHE A 103 0.08 2.46 -11.26
CA PHE A 103 -0.77 1.28 -11.27
C PHE A 103 -2.22 1.61 -10.89
N LEU A 104 -2.41 2.37 -9.81
CA LEU A 104 -3.74 2.83 -9.38
C LEU A 104 -4.39 3.73 -10.44
N ALA A 105 -3.66 4.73 -10.93
CA ALA A 105 -4.16 5.71 -11.89
C ALA A 105 -4.60 5.05 -13.20
N VAL A 106 -3.82 4.11 -13.73
CA VAL A 106 -4.15 3.34 -14.93
C VAL A 106 -5.42 2.52 -14.72
N ASN A 107 -5.56 1.84 -13.58
CA ASN A 107 -6.74 1.03 -13.27
C ASN A 107 -7.99 1.88 -13.05
N VAL A 108 -7.88 3.05 -12.40
CA VAL A 108 -8.98 4.02 -12.23
C VAL A 108 -9.39 4.62 -13.58
N TRP A 109 -8.42 4.97 -14.42
CA TRP A 109 -8.67 5.44 -15.79
C TRP A 109 -9.40 4.38 -16.61
N LEU A 110 -8.94 3.12 -16.55
CA LEU A 110 -9.56 2.00 -17.23
C LEU A 110 -10.99 1.78 -16.74
N ALA A 111 -11.22 1.86 -15.42
CA ALA A 111 -12.55 1.73 -14.84
C ALA A 111 -13.52 2.79 -15.37
N ARG A 112 -13.09 4.06 -15.42
CA ARG A 112 -13.88 5.15 -16.02
C ARG A 112 -14.11 4.97 -17.51
N ARG A 113 -13.16 4.39 -18.24
CA ARG A 113 -13.32 4.12 -19.68
C ARG A 113 -14.34 3.00 -19.93
N MET A 114 -14.36 1.97 -19.09
CA MET A 114 -15.28 0.83 -19.22
C MET A 114 -16.70 1.19 -18.79
N GLU A 115 -16.87 2.01 -17.75
CA GLU A 115 -18.18 2.42 -17.25
C GLU A 115 -18.18 3.92 -16.85
N PRO A 116 -18.34 4.83 -17.83
CA PRO A 116 -18.31 6.28 -17.57
C PRO A 116 -19.35 6.74 -16.55
N TYR A 117 -20.53 6.13 -16.59
CA TYR A 117 -21.65 6.41 -15.70
C TYR A 117 -21.64 5.56 -14.42
N GLY A 118 -20.48 4.97 -14.06
CA GLY A 118 -20.27 4.14 -12.86
C GLY A 118 -20.51 4.84 -11.53
N LEU A 119 -20.74 6.16 -11.50
CA LEU A 119 -21.12 6.91 -10.27
C LEU A 119 -22.43 7.74 -10.35
N VAL A 120 -23.13 7.81 -11.48
CA VAL A 120 -24.39 8.60 -11.67
C VAL A 120 -25.58 8.19 -10.81
N ASP A 121 -26.07 9.04 -9.90
CA ASP A 121 -27.15 8.74 -8.93
C ASP A 121 -26.72 7.87 -7.73
N THR A 122 -25.41 7.76 -7.45
CA THR A 122 -24.96 7.22 -6.15
C THR A 122 -25.04 8.28 -5.06
N PRO A 123 -25.25 7.91 -3.79
CA PRO A 123 -25.12 8.85 -2.67
C PRO A 123 -23.74 9.53 -2.63
N LEU A 124 -22.69 8.78 -2.98
CA LEU A 124 -21.32 9.31 -3.04
C LEU A 124 -21.18 10.44 -4.08
N GLN A 125 -21.78 10.26 -5.26
CA GLN A 125 -21.79 11.29 -6.30
C GLN A 125 -22.60 12.51 -5.88
N GLN A 126 -23.74 12.35 -5.22
CA GLN A 126 -24.54 13.47 -4.70
C GLN A 126 -23.75 14.32 -3.68
N VAL A 127 -23.02 13.67 -2.77
CA VAL A 127 -22.13 14.36 -1.83
C VAL A 127 -21.01 15.10 -2.58
N ALA A 128 -20.36 14.43 -3.54
CA ALA A 128 -19.29 15.04 -4.31
C ALA A 128 -19.76 16.26 -5.12
N ASP A 129 -20.94 16.18 -5.71
CA ASP A 129 -21.57 17.28 -6.46
C ASP A 129 -21.95 18.45 -5.53
N ALA A 130 -22.42 18.18 -4.30
CA ALA A 130 -22.69 19.21 -3.30
C ALA A 130 -21.43 20.00 -2.89
N PHE A 131 -20.26 19.36 -2.88
CA PHE A 131 -18.96 20.00 -2.64
C PHE A 131 -18.27 20.49 -3.92
N GLY A 132 -18.88 20.31 -5.11
CA GLY A 132 -18.29 20.69 -6.40
C GLY A 132 -17.02 19.93 -6.77
N VAL A 133 -16.80 18.73 -6.22
CA VAL A 133 -15.60 17.92 -6.44
C VAL A 133 -15.89 16.67 -7.28
N SER A 134 -14.92 16.24 -8.08
CA SER A 134 -15.01 14.97 -8.80
C SER A 134 -14.51 13.83 -7.94
N VAL A 135 -15.34 12.81 -7.69
CA VAL A 135 -14.95 11.59 -6.96
C VAL A 135 -13.66 10.98 -7.51
N THR A 136 -13.47 10.97 -8.83
CA THR A 136 -12.23 10.42 -9.43
C THR A 136 -11.00 11.27 -9.14
N LYS A 137 -11.13 12.59 -9.19
CA LYS A 137 -10.01 13.47 -8.80
C LYS A 137 -9.66 13.26 -7.33
N VAL A 138 -10.67 13.15 -6.45
CA VAL A 138 -10.46 12.86 -5.03
C VAL A 138 -9.76 11.52 -4.83
N ILE A 139 -10.20 10.45 -5.53
CA ILE A 139 -9.54 9.13 -5.48
C ILE A 139 -8.10 9.18 -5.98
N LEU A 140 -7.81 9.91 -7.06
CA LEU A 140 -6.44 10.04 -7.58
C LEU A 140 -5.54 10.87 -6.66
N ILE A 141 -6.08 11.91 -6.01
CA ILE A 141 -5.36 12.72 -5.02
C ILE A 141 -5.10 11.90 -3.76
N ALA A 142 -6.13 11.23 -3.22
CA ALA A 142 -6.01 10.34 -2.08
C ALA A 142 -5.05 9.17 -2.38
N GLY A 143 -5.11 8.61 -3.59
CA GLY A 143 -4.18 7.62 -4.09
C GLY A 143 -2.75 8.17 -4.20
N GLY A 144 -2.57 9.44 -4.58
CA GLY A 144 -1.28 10.13 -4.55
C GLY A 144 -0.71 10.27 -3.14
N ILE A 145 -1.54 10.69 -2.18
CA ILE A 145 -1.14 10.75 -0.77
C ILE A 145 -0.76 9.35 -0.26
N LEU A 146 -1.58 8.34 -0.56
CA LEU A 146 -1.31 6.95 -0.18
C LEU A 146 -0.03 6.41 -0.83
N ALA A 147 0.25 6.80 -2.08
CA ALA A 147 1.49 6.47 -2.77
C ALA A 147 2.72 7.01 -2.03
N LEU A 148 2.66 8.25 -1.54
CA LEU A 148 3.73 8.85 -0.75
C LEU A 148 3.91 8.12 0.59
N LEU A 149 2.82 7.75 1.26
CA LEU A 149 2.90 6.98 2.52
C LEU A 149 3.51 5.59 2.29
N LEU A 150 3.13 4.90 1.22
CA LEU A 150 3.71 3.61 0.86
C LEU A 150 5.16 3.74 0.41
N GLY A 151 5.50 4.78 -0.34
CA GLY A 151 6.89 5.08 -0.69
C GLY A 151 7.73 5.30 0.57
N LEU A 152 7.19 6.02 1.56
CA LEU A 152 7.87 6.25 2.83
C LEU A 152 8.06 4.94 3.60
N SER A 153 7.03 4.08 3.64
CA SER A 153 7.15 2.74 4.22
C SER A 153 8.13 1.84 3.47
N ALA A 154 8.21 1.92 2.14
CA ALA A 154 9.20 1.17 1.37
C ALA A 154 10.62 1.69 1.64
N SER A 155 10.79 3.00 1.78
CA SER A 155 12.09 3.64 2.04
C SER A 155 12.74 3.19 3.35
N SER A 156 11.96 2.75 4.35
CA SER A 156 12.52 2.22 5.60
C SER A 156 13.19 0.86 5.42
N ASN A 157 12.94 0.15 4.32
CA ASN A 157 13.54 -1.15 4.00
C ASN A 157 14.83 -1.03 3.16
N TRP A 158 15.45 0.17 3.12
CA TRP A 158 16.67 0.42 2.36
C TRP A 158 17.82 -0.51 2.77
N GLU A 159 17.96 -0.80 4.06
CA GLU A 159 19.01 -1.68 4.58
C GLU A 159 18.80 -3.11 4.10
N THR A 160 17.57 -3.62 4.21
CA THR A 160 17.19 -4.95 3.71
C THR A 160 17.45 -5.10 2.21
N LEU A 161 17.14 -4.07 1.42
CA LEU A 161 17.44 -4.07 -0.02
C LEU A 161 18.94 -4.09 -0.27
N LEU A 162 19.72 -3.25 0.42
CA LEU A 162 21.17 -3.19 0.22
C LEU A 162 21.85 -4.50 0.62
N LEU A 163 21.41 -5.14 1.71
CA LEU A 163 21.90 -6.45 2.13
C LEU A 163 21.59 -7.52 1.08
N PHE A 164 20.41 -7.50 0.46
CA PHE A 164 20.08 -8.40 -0.64
C PHE A 164 20.94 -8.16 -1.89
N LEU A 165 21.12 -6.90 -2.28
CA LEU A 165 21.91 -6.55 -3.48
C LEU A 165 23.40 -6.84 -3.32
N ASN A 166 23.90 -6.82 -2.08
CA ASN A 166 25.30 -7.09 -1.75
C ASN A 166 25.45 -8.40 -0.94
N GLN A 167 24.51 -9.33 -1.09
CA GLN A 167 24.52 -10.57 -0.33
C GLN A 167 25.72 -11.45 -0.67
N THR A 168 26.21 -12.16 0.34
CA THR A 168 27.28 -13.16 0.21
C THR A 168 26.80 -14.51 0.72
N ASP A 169 27.32 -15.59 0.13
CA ASP A 169 27.00 -16.94 0.59
C ASP A 169 27.64 -17.23 1.93
N PHE A 170 26.89 -17.91 2.80
CA PHE A 170 27.40 -18.40 4.08
C PHE A 170 28.13 -19.73 3.91
N GLY A 171 27.94 -20.45 2.80
CA GLY A 171 28.59 -21.75 2.55
C GLY A 171 27.96 -22.90 3.33
N LYS A 172 26.75 -22.71 3.88
CA LYS A 172 26.04 -23.71 4.69
C LYS A 172 24.61 -23.85 4.17
N MET A 173 24.32 -25.04 3.65
CA MET A 173 23.02 -25.37 3.08
C MET A 173 22.04 -25.82 4.15
N ASP A 174 20.85 -25.23 4.15
CA ASP A 174 19.71 -25.65 4.95
C ASP A 174 19.26 -27.08 4.56
N PRO A 175 19.11 -28.01 5.53
CA PRO A 175 18.76 -29.40 5.27
C PRO A 175 17.33 -29.59 4.74
N ILE A 176 16.43 -28.62 4.90
CA ILE A 176 15.00 -28.77 4.53
C ILE A 176 14.76 -28.30 3.09
N PHE A 177 15.20 -27.09 2.77
CA PHE A 177 14.95 -26.43 1.50
C PHE A 177 16.15 -26.47 0.56
N THR A 178 17.30 -26.97 0.99
CA THR A 178 18.54 -27.04 0.20
C THR A 178 18.90 -25.67 -0.39
N ARG A 179 18.80 -24.64 0.44
CA ARG A 179 19.20 -23.26 0.13
C ARG A 179 20.31 -22.84 1.08
N ASP A 180 21.25 -22.02 0.61
CA ASP A 180 22.25 -21.43 1.49
C ASP A 180 21.57 -20.55 2.56
N ALA A 181 22.17 -20.46 3.74
CA ALA A 181 21.67 -19.60 4.82
C ALA A 181 21.51 -18.13 4.38
N SER A 182 22.30 -17.67 3.39
CA SER A 182 22.20 -16.33 2.77
C SER A 182 20.79 -16.03 2.25
N PHE A 183 20.08 -17.05 1.73
CA PHE A 183 18.73 -16.88 1.23
C PHE A 183 17.77 -16.43 2.33
N PHE A 184 17.86 -17.03 3.52
CA PHE A 184 16.93 -16.74 4.62
C PHE A 184 17.26 -15.42 5.31
N VAL A 185 18.55 -15.09 5.42
CA VAL A 185 19.00 -13.85 6.07
C VAL A 185 18.81 -12.61 5.16
N PHE A 186 19.14 -12.72 3.88
CA PHE A 186 19.18 -11.55 2.97
C PHE A 186 18.04 -11.51 1.96
N SER A 187 17.71 -12.65 1.33
CA SER A 187 16.73 -12.68 0.23
C SER A 187 15.28 -12.75 0.71
N LEU A 188 14.97 -13.61 1.68
CA LEU A 188 13.61 -13.86 2.15
C LEU A 188 12.92 -12.58 2.68
N PRO A 189 13.56 -11.72 3.48
CA PRO A 189 12.95 -10.48 3.94
C PRO A 189 12.57 -9.52 2.81
N VAL A 190 13.37 -9.47 1.73
CA VAL A 190 13.05 -8.65 0.54
C VAL A 190 11.82 -9.21 -0.17
N TRP A 191 11.73 -10.53 -0.35
CA TRP A 191 10.56 -11.14 -0.97
C TRP A 191 9.29 -10.92 -0.15
N GLU A 192 9.39 -10.97 1.17
CA GLU A 192 8.28 -10.69 2.08
C GLU A 192 7.84 -9.23 2.02
N ALA A 193 8.77 -8.29 2.09
CA ALA A 193 8.49 -6.86 1.96
C ALA A 193 7.84 -6.55 0.60
N LEU A 194 8.39 -7.07 -0.49
CA LEU A 194 7.86 -6.88 -1.84
C LEU A 194 6.45 -7.46 -1.99
N ARG A 195 6.23 -8.71 -1.58
CA ARG A 195 4.92 -9.36 -1.66
C ARG A 195 3.88 -8.66 -0.79
N GLY A 196 4.26 -8.13 0.38
CA GLY A 196 3.36 -7.35 1.23
C GLY A 196 2.98 -6.02 0.59
N TRP A 197 3.97 -5.32 0.03
CA TRP A 197 3.78 -4.06 -0.69
C TRP A 197 2.87 -4.24 -1.93
N LEU A 198 3.12 -5.27 -2.74
CA LEU A 198 2.28 -5.62 -3.90
C LEU A 198 0.85 -5.97 -3.49
N THR A 199 0.67 -6.70 -2.38
CA THR A 199 -0.67 -7.08 -1.88
C THR A 199 -1.47 -5.84 -1.52
N PHE A 200 -0.87 -4.91 -0.77
CA PHE A 200 -1.52 -3.64 -0.46
C PHE A 200 -1.82 -2.82 -1.73
N MET A 201 -0.87 -2.75 -2.68
CA MET A 201 -1.06 -2.05 -3.95
C MET A 201 -2.29 -2.55 -4.71
N VAL A 202 -2.41 -3.86 -4.89
CA VAL A 202 -3.52 -4.47 -5.63
C VAL A 202 -4.82 -4.34 -4.85
N LEU A 203 -4.84 -4.54 -3.53
CA LEU A 203 -6.03 -4.39 -2.70
C LEU A 203 -6.57 -2.95 -2.69
N ALA A 204 -5.69 -1.95 -2.51
CA ALA A 204 -6.07 -0.55 -2.56
C ALA A 204 -6.62 -0.18 -3.94
N THR A 205 -6.02 -0.69 -5.01
CA THR A 205 -6.50 -0.49 -6.39
C THR A 205 -7.83 -1.18 -6.65
N LEU A 206 -8.03 -2.40 -6.15
CA LEU A 206 -9.29 -3.13 -6.22
C LEU A 206 -10.40 -2.37 -5.49
N ALA A 207 -10.13 -1.86 -4.29
CA ALA A 207 -11.08 -1.04 -3.53
C ALA A 207 -11.41 0.26 -4.27
N ALA A 208 -10.40 1.00 -4.74
CA ALA A 208 -10.58 2.24 -5.49
C ALA A 208 -11.41 2.02 -6.76
N THR A 209 -11.12 0.97 -7.53
CA THR A 209 -11.86 0.65 -8.75
C THR A 209 -13.29 0.17 -8.46
N ALA A 210 -13.50 -0.62 -7.41
CA ALA A 210 -14.84 -1.01 -6.97
C ALA A 210 -15.71 0.20 -6.58
N VAL A 211 -15.12 1.19 -5.89
CA VAL A 211 -15.78 2.48 -5.61
C VAL A 211 -16.11 3.22 -6.90
N VAL A 212 -15.16 3.34 -7.84
CA VAL A 212 -15.38 4.03 -9.13
C VAL A 212 -16.48 3.36 -9.96
N TYR A 213 -16.61 2.04 -9.89
CA TYR A 213 -17.69 1.29 -10.52
C TYR A 213 -19.04 1.38 -9.80
N GLY A 214 -19.08 1.93 -8.57
CA GLY A 214 -20.30 2.01 -7.77
C GLY A 214 -20.83 0.65 -7.31
N VAL A 215 -19.94 -0.34 -7.19
CA VAL A 215 -20.29 -1.70 -6.72
C VAL A 215 -20.92 -1.61 -5.33
N GLY A 216 -22.10 -2.19 -5.17
CA GLY A 216 -22.87 -2.15 -3.92
C GLY A 216 -23.75 -0.91 -3.73
N MET A 217 -23.50 0.18 -4.47
CA MET A 217 -24.28 1.43 -4.37
C MET A 217 -25.39 1.55 -5.44
N ARG A 218 -25.24 0.89 -6.59
CA ARG A 218 -26.24 0.86 -7.69
C ARG A 218 -27.03 -0.45 -7.82
N GLY A 219 -26.89 -1.34 -6.85
CA GLY A 219 -27.37 -2.73 -6.95
C GLY A 219 -26.36 -3.65 -7.67
N TRP A 220 -26.74 -4.92 -7.84
CA TRP A 220 -25.81 -6.01 -8.21
C TRP A 220 -25.76 -6.32 -9.72
N ARG A 221 -26.42 -5.51 -10.55
CA ARG A 221 -26.44 -5.70 -12.02
C ARG A 221 -25.19 -5.06 -12.65
N ILE A 222 -24.09 -5.81 -12.66
CA ILE A 222 -22.78 -5.36 -13.15
C ILE A 222 -22.54 -5.89 -14.57
N ARG A 223 -21.96 -5.06 -15.46
CA ARG A 223 -21.57 -5.47 -16.82
C ARG A 223 -20.42 -6.48 -16.77
N THR A 224 -20.39 -7.44 -17.71
CA THR A 224 -19.33 -8.46 -17.79
C THR A 224 -17.91 -7.87 -17.83
N ARG A 225 -17.68 -6.76 -18.55
CA ARG A 225 -16.35 -6.12 -18.61
C ARG A 225 -15.84 -5.67 -17.24
N VAL A 226 -16.74 -5.16 -16.41
CA VAL A 226 -16.44 -4.69 -15.05
C VAL A 226 -16.15 -5.87 -14.14
N LEU A 227 -16.96 -6.93 -14.23
CA LEU A 227 -16.70 -8.19 -13.53
C LEU A 227 -15.35 -8.80 -13.91
N VAL A 228 -15.00 -8.79 -15.20
CA VAL A 228 -13.70 -9.27 -15.68
C VAL A 228 -12.57 -8.43 -15.07
N HIS A 229 -12.64 -7.10 -15.14
CA HIS A 229 -11.61 -6.23 -14.56
C HIS A 229 -11.41 -6.47 -13.07
N LEU A 230 -12.50 -6.52 -12.29
CA LEU A 230 -12.45 -6.80 -10.86
C LEU A 230 -11.97 -8.23 -10.57
N SER A 231 -12.34 -9.20 -11.39
CA SER A 231 -11.89 -10.59 -11.24
C SER A 231 -10.40 -10.74 -11.52
N VAL A 232 -9.84 -9.98 -12.46
CA VAL A 232 -8.40 -9.97 -12.75
C VAL A 232 -7.63 -9.35 -11.57
N LEU A 233 -8.08 -8.21 -11.04
CA LEU A 233 -7.49 -7.62 -9.85
C LEU A 233 -7.61 -8.56 -8.63
N GLY A 234 -8.77 -9.20 -8.43
CA GLY A 234 -8.94 -10.20 -7.38
C GLY A 234 -8.06 -11.44 -7.57
N ALA A 235 -7.85 -11.89 -8.81
CA ALA A 235 -6.98 -13.00 -9.12
C ALA A 235 -5.51 -12.66 -8.84
N LEU A 236 -5.08 -11.42 -9.12
CA LEU A 236 -3.75 -10.95 -8.71
C LEU A 236 -3.57 -10.99 -7.18
N VAL A 237 -4.60 -10.64 -6.39
CA VAL A 237 -4.56 -10.81 -4.94
C VAL A 237 -4.39 -12.28 -4.56
N LEU A 238 -5.18 -13.18 -5.17
CA LEU A 238 -5.07 -14.62 -4.89
C LEU A 238 -3.70 -15.19 -5.30
N LEU A 239 -3.09 -14.72 -6.39
CA LEU A 239 -1.73 -15.10 -6.77
C LEU A 239 -0.68 -14.63 -5.74
N LEU A 240 -0.86 -13.43 -5.18
CA LEU A 240 0.00 -12.93 -4.11
C LEU A 240 -0.18 -13.71 -2.80
N ILE A 241 -1.41 -14.18 -2.50
CA ILE A 241 -1.68 -15.09 -1.38
C ILE A 241 -1.06 -16.47 -1.64
N ALA A 242 -1.12 -16.98 -2.87
CA ALA A 242 -0.42 -18.21 -3.21
C ALA A 242 1.09 -18.05 -2.97
N TRP A 243 1.69 -16.96 -3.47
CA TRP A 243 3.10 -16.67 -3.21
C TRP A 243 3.41 -16.54 -1.71
N GLN A 244 2.52 -15.93 -0.91
CA GLN A 244 2.63 -15.88 0.55
C GLN A 244 2.83 -17.27 1.15
N TYR A 245 2.03 -18.28 0.78
CA TYR A 245 2.21 -19.64 1.30
C TYR A 245 3.57 -20.24 1.00
N ARG A 246 4.18 -19.89 -0.14
CA ARG A 246 5.54 -20.35 -0.46
C ARG A 246 6.59 -19.66 0.41
N LEU A 247 6.39 -18.39 0.76
CA LEU A 247 7.24 -17.65 1.68
C LEU A 247 7.05 -18.15 3.12
N ASP A 248 5.82 -18.39 3.55
CA ASP A 248 5.48 -18.97 4.85
C ASP A 248 6.12 -20.36 5.05
N ALA A 249 6.21 -21.14 3.97
CA ALA A 249 6.94 -22.40 3.99
C ALA A 249 8.42 -22.19 4.31
N PHE A 250 9.09 -21.20 3.71
CA PHE A 250 10.48 -20.88 4.04
C PHE A 250 10.62 -20.35 5.47
N GLN A 251 9.64 -19.61 5.98
CA GLN A 251 9.63 -19.12 7.36
C GLN A 251 9.55 -20.23 8.42
N LEU A 252 9.26 -21.47 8.05
CA LEU A 252 9.28 -22.59 9.00
C LEU A 252 10.66 -22.79 9.63
N VAL A 253 11.75 -22.37 8.98
CA VAL A 253 13.10 -22.40 9.58
C VAL A 253 13.25 -21.46 10.78
N TYR A 254 12.30 -20.56 11.00
CA TYR A 254 12.22 -19.64 12.15
C TYR A 254 11.08 -20.01 13.13
N SER A 255 10.56 -21.23 13.04
CA SER A 255 9.47 -21.71 13.92
C SER A 255 9.91 -21.74 15.39
N ALA A 256 9.03 -21.31 16.30
CA ALA A 256 9.23 -21.38 17.74
C ALA A 256 8.32 -22.42 18.42
N ARG A 257 7.72 -23.33 17.64
CA ARG A 257 6.68 -24.27 18.13
C ARG A 257 7.25 -25.52 18.80
N GLY A 258 8.42 -25.98 18.36
CA GLY A 258 9.01 -27.25 18.78
C GLY A 258 9.92 -27.16 20.01
N ALA A 259 10.65 -28.25 20.27
CA ALA A 259 11.65 -28.33 21.35
C ALA A 259 12.84 -27.38 21.17
N VAL A 260 13.07 -26.90 19.95
CA VAL A 260 14.15 -26.00 19.55
C VAL A 260 13.60 -24.89 18.66
N PHE A 261 14.30 -23.74 18.63
CA PHE A 261 13.99 -22.68 17.67
C PHE A 261 14.45 -23.12 16.29
N GLY A 262 13.53 -23.26 15.36
CA GLY A 262 13.74 -23.82 14.02
C GLY A 262 12.64 -24.78 13.64
N ALA A 263 12.64 -25.23 12.38
CA ALA A 263 11.64 -26.18 11.90
C ALA A 263 11.76 -27.52 12.65
N GLY A 264 10.70 -27.92 13.35
CA GLY A 264 10.59 -29.23 14.00
C GLY A 264 9.91 -30.29 13.13
N TYR A 265 9.71 -31.49 13.69
CA TYR A 265 9.06 -32.59 12.98
C TYR A 265 7.66 -32.21 12.46
N THR A 266 6.85 -31.59 13.32
CA THR A 266 5.50 -31.14 12.98
C THR A 266 5.52 -30.09 11.86
N ASP A 267 6.47 -29.16 11.87
CA ASP A 267 6.54 -28.11 10.85
C ASP A 267 6.85 -28.71 9.47
N VAL A 268 7.78 -29.65 9.39
CA VAL A 268 8.20 -30.29 8.13
C VAL A 268 7.18 -31.31 7.62
N HIS A 269 6.61 -32.14 8.50
CA HIS A 269 5.73 -33.24 8.09
C HIS A 269 4.24 -32.88 8.10
N ALA A 270 3.85 -31.80 8.78
CA ALA A 270 2.47 -31.35 8.83
C ALA A 270 2.26 -29.99 8.17
N GLN A 271 2.99 -28.95 8.62
CA GLN A 271 2.72 -27.57 8.20
C GLN A 271 3.19 -27.29 6.76
N LEU A 272 4.38 -27.77 6.38
CA LEU A 272 4.93 -27.59 5.03
C LEU A 272 4.04 -28.22 3.93
N PRO A 273 3.60 -29.50 4.02
CA PRO A 273 2.64 -30.06 3.07
C PRO A 273 1.34 -29.25 2.99
N ALA A 274 0.88 -28.70 4.12
CA ALA A 274 -0.36 -27.94 4.15
C ALA A 274 -0.23 -26.60 3.41
N TYR A 275 0.90 -25.89 3.55
CA TYR A 275 1.20 -24.71 2.73
C TYR A 275 1.28 -25.05 1.23
N ASN A 276 1.86 -26.20 0.86
CA ASN A 276 1.90 -26.63 -0.53
C ASN A 276 0.49 -26.88 -1.11
N VAL A 277 -0.40 -27.53 -0.35
CA VAL A 277 -1.80 -27.73 -0.76
C VAL A 277 -2.53 -26.39 -0.90
N LEU A 278 -2.38 -25.50 0.08
CA LEU A 278 -2.98 -24.16 0.04
C LEU A 278 -2.49 -23.34 -1.15
N PHE A 279 -1.20 -23.43 -1.50
CA PHE A 279 -0.64 -22.81 -2.70
C PHE A 279 -1.41 -23.23 -3.97
N PHE A 280 -1.57 -24.54 -4.20
CA PHE A 280 -2.26 -25.03 -5.39
C PHE A 280 -3.75 -24.72 -5.40
N ILE A 281 -4.44 -24.86 -4.27
CA ILE A 281 -5.88 -24.52 -4.17
C ILE A 281 -6.09 -23.04 -4.47
N THR A 282 -5.23 -22.17 -3.94
CA THR A 282 -5.31 -20.72 -4.16
C THR A 282 -5.04 -20.35 -5.62
N LEU A 283 -4.08 -21.03 -6.27
CA LEU A 283 -3.81 -20.85 -7.70
C LEU A 283 -5.03 -21.24 -8.56
N ILE A 284 -5.66 -22.37 -8.24
CA ILE A 284 -6.91 -22.80 -8.89
C ILE A 284 -8.01 -21.78 -8.66
N ALA A 285 -8.15 -21.25 -7.44
CA ALA A 285 -9.10 -20.20 -7.10
C ALA A 285 -8.90 -18.94 -7.94
N ALA A 286 -7.65 -18.51 -8.14
CA ALA A 286 -7.32 -17.34 -8.95
C ALA A 286 -7.78 -17.52 -10.41
N VAL A 287 -7.52 -18.68 -11.02
CA VAL A 287 -7.97 -18.99 -12.38
C VAL A 287 -9.49 -19.05 -12.47
N LEU A 288 -10.13 -19.75 -11.54
CA LEU A 288 -11.60 -19.87 -11.50
C LEU A 288 -12.28 -18.53 -11.31
N LEU A 289 -11.69 -17.60 -10.54
CA LEU A 289 -12.23 -16.26 -10.35
C LEU A 289 -12.35 -15.52 -11.69
N VAL A 290 -11.30 -15.54 -12.52
CA VAL A 290 -11.32 -14.92 -13.85
C VAL A 290 -12.27 -15.64 -14.80
N VAL A 291 -12.23 -16.97 -14.85
CA VAL A 291 -13.11 -17.78 -15.73
C VAL A 291 -14.58 -17.53 -15.39
N SER A 292 -14.90 -17.39 -14.11
CA SER A 292 -16.28 -17.15 -13.67
C SER A 292 -16.87 -15.83 -14.15
N ALA A 293 -16.02 -14.84 -14.40
CA ALA A 293 -16.47 -13.55 -14.90
C ALA A 293 -17.07 -13.66 -16.32
N TYR A 294 -16.65 -14.68 -17.09
CA TYR A 294 -17.19 -14.99 -18.42
C TYR A 294 -18.35 -16.00 -18.38
N LEU A 295 -18.27 -17.01 -17.49
CA LEU A 295 -19.24 -18.11 -17.43
C LEU A 295 -20.31 -17.87 -16.35
N ARG A 296 -21.51 -17.47 -16.76
CA ARG A 296 -22.66 -17.31 -15.85
C ARG A 296 -22.98 -18.63 -15.15
N GLY A 297 -22.82 -18.68 -13.81
CA GLY A 297 -23.08 -19.86 -12.97
C GLY A 297 -21.84 -20.46 -12.30
N ALA A 298 -20.64 -20.12 -12.76
CA ALA A 298 -19.38 -20.55 -12.15
C ALA A 298 -19.08 -19.93 -10.78
N TRP A 299 -19.89 -18.94 -10.35
CA TRP A 299 -19.79 -18.35 -9.00
C TRP A 299 -19.95 -19.40 -7.90
N ARG A 300 -20.75 -20.46 -8.12
CA ARG A 300 -20.89 -21.58 -7.19
C ARG A 300 -19.57 -22.33 -7.02
N ALA A 301 -18.83 -22.52 -8.10
CA ALA A 301 -17.51 -23.17 -8.06
C ALA A 301 -16.50 -22.32 -7.27
N ILE A 302 -16.52 -20.99 -7.43
CA ILE A 302 -15.69 -20.09 -6.61
C ILE A 302 -16.04 -20.22 -5.14
N VAL A 303 -17.34 -20.17 -4.78
CA VAL A 303 -17.76 -20.28 -3.38
C VAL A 303 -17.29 -21.61 -2.77
N VAL A 304 -17.46 -22.72 -3.50
CA VAL A 304 -16.94 -24.03 -3.05
C VAL A 304 -15.43 -23.98 -2.83
N VAL A 305 -14.67 -23.43 -3.78
CA VAL A 305 -13.21 -23.35 -3.66
C VAL A 305 -12.77 -22.44 -2.51
N LEU A 306 -13.44 -21.30 -2.29
CA LEU A 306 -13.15 -20.40 -1.17
C LEU A 306 -13.49 -21.05 0.18
N VAL A 307 -14.59 -21.80 0.26
CA VAL A 307 -14.97 -22.55 1.47
C VAL A 307 -13.97 -23.66 1.74
N VAL A 308 -13.57 -24.43 0.71
CA VAL A 308 -12.54 -25.46 0.83
C VAL A 308 -11.22 -24.83 1.24
N TRP A 309 -10.80 -23.74 0.61
CA TRP A 309 -9.59 -23.00 0.95
C TRP A 309 -9.62 -22.53 2.41
N ALA A 310 -10.71 -21.90 2.87
CA ALA A 310 -10.85 -21.44 4.24
C ALA A 310 -10.83 -22.61 5.24
N GLY A 311 -11.54 -23.70 4.92
CA GLY A 311 -11.53 -24.92 5.73
C GLY A 311 -10.15 -25.53 5.84
N VAL A 312 -9.45 -25.69 4.71
CA VAL A 312 -8.07 -26.19 4.68
C VAL A 312 -7.16 -25.24 5.43
N ALA A 313 -7.26 -23.92 5.28
CA ALA A 313 -6.40 -22.96 5.96
C ALA A 313 -6.55 -23.03 7.49
N VAL A 314 -7.78 -23.14 8.00
CA VAL A 314 -8.05 -23.29 9.44
C VAL A 314 -7.49 -24.62 9.96
N VAL A 315 -7.75 -25.72 9.24
CA VAL A 315 -7.29 -27.06 9.64
C VAL A 315 -5.76 -27.14 9.56
N ALA A 316 -5.17 -26.72 8.46
CA ALA A 316 -3.74 -26.69 8.19
C ALA A 316 -2.94 -25.82 9.16
N GLY A 317 -3.46 -24.63 9.49
CA GLY A 317 -2.72 -23.65 10.28
C GLY A 317 -2.69 -23.95 11.78
N ASN A 318 -3.81 -24.46 12.32
CA ASN A 318 -3.98 -24.57 13.78
C ASN A 318 -4.29 -25.98 14.26
N VAL A 319 -5.17 -26.71 13.56
CA VAL A 319 -5.70 -27.98 14.06
C VAL A 319 -4.72 -29.12 13.77
N TYR A 320 -4.33 -29.31 12.52
CA TYR A 320 -3.53 -30.44 12.08
C TYR A 320 -2.12 -30.45 12.71
N PRO A 321 -1.35 -29.34 12.73
CA PRO A 321 -0.06 -29.31 13.43
C PRO A 321 -0.22 -29.59 14.93
N GLY A 322 -1.25 -29.05 15.57
CA GLY A 322 -1.52 -29.30 17.00
C GLY A 322 -1.83 -30.76 17.30
N LEU A 323 -2.58 -31.44 16.41
CA LEU A 323 -2.86 -32.87 16.53
C LEU A 323 -1.60 -33.72 16.34
N VAL A 324 -0.80 -33.43 15.30
CA VAL A 324 0.46 -34.15 15.05
C VAL A 324 1.42 -33.96 16.23
N GLN A 325 1.56 -32.73 16.73
CA GLN A 325 2.38 -32.46 17.91
C GLN A 325 1.91 -33.27 19.11
N ARG A 326 0.61 -33.19 19.46
CA ARG A 326 0.09 -33.82 20.68
C ARG A 326 0.06 -35.35 20.63
N PHE A 327 -0.27 -35.93 19.48
CA PHE A 327 -0.55 -37.37 19.36
C PHE A 327 0.57 -38.19 18.72
N GLN A 328 1.46 -37.57 17.94
CA GLN A 328 2.59 -38.27 17.33
C GLN A 328 3.93 -37.83 17.93
N VAL A 329 4.16 -36.51 18.07
CA VAL A 329 5.45 -35.99 18.51
C VAL A 329 5.64 -36.09 20.01
N SER A 330 4.77 -35.48 20.82
CA SER A 330 4.92 -35.46 22.29
C SER A 330 5.09 -36.85 22.93
N PRO A 331 4.43 -37.94 22.47
CA PRO A 331 4.66 -39.28 23.02
C PRO A 331 6.05 -39.87 22.69
N ASN A 332 6.70 -39.41 21.60
CA ASN A 332 7.98 -39.93 21.13
C ASN A 332 8.92 -38.81 20.67
N GLU A 333 9.00 -37.75 21.47
CA GLU A 333 9.62 -36.47 21.08
C GLU A 333 11.11 -36.64 20.80
N LEU A 334 11.83 -37.38 21.66
CA LEU A 334 13.26 -37.62 21.47
C LEU A 334 13.58 -38.28 20.13
N THR A 335 12.76 -39.24 19.68
CA THR A 335 13.04 -39.95 18.42
C THR A 335 12.72 -39.08 17.21
N LEU A 336 11.58 -38.38 17.23
CA LEU A 336 11.09 -37.62 16.09
C LEU A 336 11.77 -36.25 15.94
N GLU A 337 12.12 -35.60 17.05
CA GLU A 337 12.77 -34.28 17.05
C GLU A 337 14.31 -34.37 16.99
N ARG A 338 14.93 -35.52 17.30
CA ARG A 338 16.39 -35.71 17.25
C ARG A 338 17.05 -35.13 15.99
N PRO A 339 16.64 -35.46 14.75
CA PRO A 339 17.31 -34.92 13.57
C PRO A 339 17.24 -33.38 13.49
N TYR A 340 16.13 -32.78 13.93
CA TYR A 340 15.97 -31.33 13.94
C TYR A 340 16.79 -30.66 15.05
N ILE A 341 16.93 -31.31 16.20
CA ILE A 341 17.82 -30.88 17.28
C ILE A 341 19.28 -30.95 16.82
N GLU A 342 19.70 -32.03 16.16
CA GLU A 342 21.05 -32.19 15.61
C GLU A 342 21.37 -31.12 14.57
N HIS A 343 20.44 -30.81 13.67
CA HIS A 343 20.58 -29.69 12.74
C HIS A 343 20.75 -28.36 13.48
N ASN A 344 19.94 -28.08 14.50
CA ASN A 344 20.04 -26.84 15.27
C ASN A 344 21.37 -26.71 16.02
N ILE A 345 21.86 -27.79 16.61
CA ILE A 345 23.18 -27.82 17.24
C ILE A 345 24.25 -27.53 16.19
N ALA A 346 24.20 -28.19 15.03
CA ALA A 346 25.17 -27.99 13.96
C ALA A 346 25.17 -26.55 13.42
N PHE A 347 24.00 -25.94 13.20
CA PHE A 347 23.90 -24.56 12.72
C PHE A 347 24.30 -23.53 13.80
N THR A 348 24.00 -23.80 15.06
CA THR A 348 24.42 -22.92 16.16
C THR A 348 25.93 -22.98 16.33
N ARG A 349 26.53 -24.18 16.33
CA ARG A 349 27.99 -24.33 16.39
C ARG A 349 28.67 -23.65 15.21
N TYR A 350 28.14 -23.82 14.00
CA TYR A 350 28.63 -23.13 12.82
C TYR A 350 28.56 -21.60 12.96
N ALA A 351 27.42 -21.07 13.40
CA ALA A 351 27.23 -19.63 13.53
C ALA A 351 28.12 -18.96 14.58
N PHE A 352 28.45 -19.69 15.66
CA PHE A 352 29.33 -19.21 16.73
C PHE A 352 30.79 -19.65 16.57
N ASP A 353 31.15 -20.26 15.43
CA ASP A 353 32.50 -20.77 15.13
C ASP A 353 33.00 -21.76 16.20
N LEU A 354 32.10 -22.62 16.70
CA LEU A 354 32.37 -23.60 17.76
C LEU A 354 32.75 -24.98 17.19
N ASP A 355 32.77 -25.14 15.87
CA ASP A 355 33.03 -26.43 15.22
C ASP A 355 34.48 -26.90 15.41
N ASP A 356 35.43 -25.97 15.52
CA ASP A 356 36.88 -26.24 15.65
C ASP A 356 37.42 -26.13 17.09
N ILE A 357 36.55 -26.03 18.11
CA ILE A 357 37.01 -25.92 19.50
C ILE A 357 37.51 -27.28 20.00
N GLN A 358 38.81 -27.37 20.25
CA GLN A 358 39.44 -28.48 20.96
C GLN A 358 39.33 -28.29 22.47
N VAL A 359 38.58 -29.16 23.14
CA VAL A 359 38.53 -29.21 24.60
C VAL A 359 39.85 -29.80 25.08
N ARG A 360 40.58 -29.06 25.91
CA ARG A 360 41.81 -29.51 26.56
C ARG A 360 41.46 -29.95 27.97
N ASP A 361 41.61 -31.24 28.24
CA ASP A 361 41.38 -31.85 29.56
C ASP A 361 42.38 -31.37 30.62
#